data_AF-A0A6A6GU53-F1
#
_entry.id   AF-A0A6A6GU53-F1
#
_cell.length_a   1.000
_cell.length_b   1.000
_cell.length_c   1.000
_cell.angle_alpha   90.00
_cell.angle_beta   90.00
_cell.angle_gamma   90.00
#
_symmetry.space_group_name_H-M   'P 1'
#
loop_
_entity.id
_entity.type
_entity.pdbx_description
1 polymer ?
#
loop_
_entity_poly.entity_id
_entity_poly.type
_entity_poly.pdbx_seq_one_letter_code
_entity_poly.pdbx_strand_id
1 'polypeptide(L)'
;MSPQVAPKSDKTFSFDTIAVLLAVMESHSVKLGSKHYQMMSALDGKRGYNSFQHEFREVKKRAAELAAQLKAGEEFVPVDKTRGHSAEFTALPGQTSKKRSK
;
A
#
# COMPACT_ATOMS: atom_id res chain seq x y z
N MET A 1 8.84 20.70 -32.29
CA MET A 1 8.97 19.25 -32.10
C MET A 1 8.62 18.93 -30.66
N SER A 2 7.42 18.41 -30.41
CA SER A 2 7.01 17.97 -29.06
C SER A 2 7.56 16.56 -28.83
N PRO A 3 8.27 16.29 -27.72
CA PRO A 3 8.80 14.97 -27.47
C PRO A 3 7.65 13.99 -27.22
N GLN A 4 7.58 12.98 -28.09
CA GLN A 4 6.65 11.88 -28.03
C GLN A 4 6.98 11.04 -26.77
N VAL A 5 6.16 11.14 -25.73
CA VAL A 5 6.29 10.31 -24.53
C VAL A 5 5.83 8.91 -24.90
N ALA A 6 6.76 7.96 -24.99
CA ALA A 6 6.48 6.55 -25.21
C ALA A 6 5.38 6.04 -24.25
N PRO A 7 4.56 5.06 -24.64
CA PRO A 7 3.52 4.51 -23.76
C PRO A 7 4.17 3.91 -22.53
N LYS A 8 4.19 4.67 -21.44
CA LYS A 8 4.62 4.18 -20.13
C LYS A 8 3.62 3.11 -19.75
N SER A 9 4.09 1.89 -19.53
CA SER A 9 3.25 0.83 -18.96
C SER A 9 2.62 1.37 -17.68
N ASP A 10 1.29 1.51 -17.66
CA ASP A 10 0.54 1.93 -16.47
C ASP A 10 0.64 0.82 -15.41
N LYS A 11 1.68 0.89 -14.58
CA LYS A 11 1.86 -0.02 -13.45
C LYS A 11 1.04 0.52 -12.29
N THR A 12 0.03 -0.24 -11.90
CA THR A 12 -0.73 0.03 -10.69
C THR A 12 -0.10 -0.71 -9.51
N PHE A 13 -0.05 -0.04 -8.36
CA PHE A 13 0.39 -0.63 -7.10
C PHE A 13 -0.80 -0.70 -6.15
N SER A 14 -0.80 -1.67 -5.24
CA SER A 14 -1.83 -1.74 -4.22
C SER A 14 -1.64 -0.63 -3.18
N PHE A 15 -2.74 -0.28 -2.52
CA PHE A 15 -2.76 0.72 -1.45
C PHE A 15 -1.70 0.43 -0.37
N ASP A 16 -1.62 -0.82 0.10
CA ASP A 16 -0.66 -1.20 1.13
C ASP A 16 0.79 -1.10 0.65
N THR A 17 1.08 -1.37 -0.63
CA THR A 17 2.45 -1.20 -1.16
C THR A 17 2.91 0.26 -1.08
N ILE A 18 2.03 1.21 -1.41
CA ILE A 18 2.35 2.64 -1.32
C ILE A 18 2.42 3.07 0.15
N ALA A 19 1.58 2.51 1.03
CA ALA A 19 1.64 2.78 2.47
C ALA A 19 2.98 2.32 3.09
N VAL A 20 3.48 1.13 2.72
CA VAL A 20 4.80 0.65 3.14
C VAL A 20 5.91 1.59 2.63
N LEU A 21 5.83 2.03 1.37
CA LEU A 21 6.80 2.96 0.81
C LEU A 21 6.85 4.28 1.62
N LEU A 22 5.68 4.84 1.96
CA LEU A 22 5.60 6.03 2.82
C LEU A 22 6.14 5.76 4.23
N ALA A 23 5.89 4.59 4.82
CA ALA A 23 6.38 4.23 6.15
C ALA A 23 7.92 4.21 6.19
N VAL A 24 8.55 3.66 5.13
CA VAL A 24 10.01 3.69 4.97
C VAL A 24 10.52 5.12 4.79
N MET A 25 9.87 5.93 3.95
CA MET A 25 10.24 7.34 3.76
C MET A 25 10.17 8.15 5.07
N GLU A 26 9.14 7.91 5.89
CA GLU A 26 9.01 8.55 7.20
C GLU A 26 10.12 8.13 8.17
N SER A 27 10.59 6.88 8.07
CA SER A 27 11.72 6.38 8.85
C SER A 27 13.03 7.10 8.48
N HIS A 28 13.14 7.57 7.23
CA HIS A 28 14.22 8.44 6.74
C HIS A 28 13.91 9.94 6.88
N SER A 29 12.90 10.33 7.67
CA SER A 29 12.48 11.74 7.89
C SER A 29 11.99 12.48 6.64
N VAL A 30 11.62 11.77 5.57
CA VAL A 30 11.05 12.35 4.35
C VAL A 30 9.52 12.34 4.44
N LYS A 31 8.89 13.52 4.33
CA LYS A 31 7.42 13.67 4.38
C LYS A 31 6.86 14.14 3.05
N LEU A 32 5.75 13.55 2.64
CA LEU A 32 5.03 13.96 1.44
C LEU A 32 4.20 15.24 1.70
N GLY A 33 4.80 16.39 1.40
CA GLY A 33 4.20 17.73 1.45
C GLY A 33 3.66 18.26 0.12
N SER A 34 3.14 19.50 0.14
CA SER A 34 2.40 20.10 -0.98
C SER A 34 3.17 20.20 -2.29
N LYS A 35 4.47 20.50 -2.23
CA LYS A 35 5.35 20.56 -3.42
C LYS A 35 5.41 19.21 -4.15
N HIS A 36 5.35 18.10 -3.43
CA HIS A 36 5.39 16.77 -4.03
C HIS A 36 4.08 16.43 -4.73
N TYR A 37 2.92 16.81 -4.17
CA TYR A 37 1.63 16.63 -4.85
C TYR A 37 1.49 17.51 -6.08
N GLN A 38 2.04 18.74 -6.06
CA GLN A 38 2.10 19.59 -7.26
C GLN A 38 2.93 18.91 -8.35
N MET A 39 4.08 18.32 -8.00
CA MET A 39 4.91 17.57 -8.93
C MET A 39 4.17 16.32 -9.48
N MET A 40 3.44 15.58 -8.64
CA MET A 40 2.61 14.45 -9.09
C MET A 40 1.53 14.88 -10.07
N SER A 41 0.82 15.97 -9.78
CA SER A 41 -0.20 16.54 -10.65
C SER A 41 0.37 17.01 -11.99
N ALA A 42 1.54 17.66 -11.98
CA ALA A 42 2.22 18.09 -13.19
C ALA A 42 2.67 16.91 -14.08
N LEU A 43 3.05 15.78 -13.47
CA LEU A 43 3.48 14.59 -14.20
C LEU A 43 2.30 13.73 -14.71
N ASP A 44 1.21 13.66 -13.95
CA ASP A 44 0.01 12.91 -14.32
C ASP A 44 -0.81 13.64 -15.40
N GLY A 45 -0.90 14.96 -15.30
CA GLY A 45 -1.60 15.81 -16.28
C GLY A 45 -3.13 15.63 -16.32
N LYS A 46 -3.71 14.75 -15.50
CA LYS A 46 -5.16 14.48 -15.43
C LYS A 46 -5.75 14.80 -14.06
N ARG A 47 -5.05 14.42 -12.98
CA ARG A 47 -5.49 14.63 -11.60
C ARG A 47 -4.89 15.91 -11.02
N GLY A 48 -5.72 16.66 -10.29
CA GLY A 48 -5.31 17.88 -9.62
C GLY A 48 -4.57 17.64 -8.30
N TYR A 49 -3.86 18.67 -7.82
CA TYR A 49 -3.18 18.68 -6.52
C TYR A 49 -4.08 18.20 -5.37
N ASN A 50 -5.31 18.73 -5.27
CA ASN A 50 -6.24 18.38 -4.20
C ASN A 50 -6.60 16.89 -4.24
N SER A 51 -6.79 16.31 -5.43
CA SER A 51 -7.14 14.90 -5.60
C SER A 51 -6.08 14.00 -4.98
N PHE A 52 -4.80 14.25 -5.26
CA PHE A 52 -3.71 13.51 -4.65
C PHE A 52 -3.63 13.74 -3.13
N GLN A 53 -3.86 14.97 -2.66
CA GLN A 53 -3.87 15.24 -1.22
C GLN A 53 -4.93 14.42 -0.47
N HIS A 54 -6.11 14.24 -1.08
CA HIS A 54 -7.18 13.41 -0.52
C HIS A 54 -6.83 11.92 -0.56
N GLU A 55 -6.40 11.40 -1.71
CA GLU A 55 -6.03 9.98 -1.89
C GLU A 55 -4.91 9.57 -0.91
N PHE A 56 -3.87 10.39 -0.78
CA PHE A 56 -2.72 10.09 0.09
C PHE A 56 -3.01 10.28 1.58
N ARG A 57 -4.15 10.87 1.98
CA ARG A 57 -4.49 11.02 3.41
C ARG A 57 -4.70 9.67 4.08
N GLU A 58 -5.42 8.76 3.42
CA GLU A 58 -5.64 7.41 3.92
C GLU A 58 -4.35 6.60 3.90
N VAL A 59 -3.56 6.74 2.83
CA VAL A 59 -2.26 6.07 2.69
C VAL A 59 -1.31 6.51 3.80
N LYS A 60 -1.27 7.80 4.15
CA LYS A 60 -0.47 8.33 5.27
C LYS A 60 -0.88 7.74 6.61
N LYS A 61 -2.18 7.60 6.86
CA LYS A 61 -2.67 6.98 8.09
C LYS A 61 -2.17 5.53 8.18
N ARG A 62 -2.30 4.77 7.10
CA ARG A 62 -1.80 3.39 7.02
C ARG A 62 -0.27 3.31 7.17
N ALA A 63 0.45 4.24 6.55
CA ALA A 63 1.90 4.33 6.66
C ALA A 63 2.36 4.60 8.10
N ALA A 64 1.65 5.45 8.84
CA ALA A 64 1.95 5.72 10.25
C ALA A 64 1.71 4.48 11.14
N GLU A 65 0.65 3.72 10.88
CA GLU A 65 0.40 2.42 11.54
C GLU A 65 1.55 1.45 11.27
N LEU A 66 1.94 1.27 10.00
CA LEU A 66 3.04 0.39 9.59
C LEU A 66 4.39 0.85 10.17
N ALA A 67 4.66 2.15 10.20
CA ALA A 67 5.87 2.71 10.79
C ALA A 67 5.93 2.45 12.30
N ALA A 68 4.80 2.47 12.99
CA ALA A 68 4.72 2.11 14.41
C ALA A 68 5.01 0.62 14.63
N GLN A 69 4.46 -0.25 13.79
CA GLN A 69 4.72 -1.71 13.81
C GLN A 69 6.19 -2.03 13.55
N LEU A 70 6.81 -1.38 12.55
CA LEU A 70 8.23 -1.54 12.24
C LEU A 70 9.12 -1.09 13.41
N LYS A 71 8.77 0.02 14.08
CA LYS A 71 9.48 0.49 15.28
C LYS A 71 9.31 -0.44 16.47
N ALA A 72 8.17 -1.14 16.57
CA ALA A 72 7.91 -2.14 17.59
C ALA A 72 8.65 -3.47 17.33
N GLY A 73 9.35 -3.61 16.20
CA GLY A 73 10.08 -4.81 15.82
C GLY A 73 9.19 -5.91 15.25
N GLU A 74 8.02 -5.56 14.71
CA GLU A 74 7.13 -6.53 14.06
C GLU A 74 7.75 -7.05 12.76
N GLU A 75 7.90 -8.38 12.66
CA GLU A 75 8.52 -9.04 11.52
C GLU A 75 7.47 -9.42 10.47
N PHE A 76 7.53 -8.80 9.30
CA PHE A 76 6.64 -9.12 8.19
C PHE A 76 7.14 -10.37 7.47
N VAL A 77 6.46 -11.50 7.66
CA VAL A 77 6.81 -12.77 7.00
C VAL A 77 6.42 -12.69 5.51
N PRO A 78 7.37 -12.86 4.57
CA PRO A 78 7.06 -12.87 3.15
C PRO A 78 6.21 -14.10 2.79
N VAL A 79 5.18 -13.90 1.96
CA VAL A 79 4.44 -15.04 1.39
C VAL A 79 5.28 -15.65 0.29
N ASP A 80 5.94 -16.78 0.58
CA ASP A 80 6.61 -17.58 -0.42
C ASP A 80 5.59 -18.15 -1.40
N LYS A 81 5.58 -17.64 -2.63
CA LYS A 81 4.94 -18.31 -3.78
C LYS A 81 5.91 -19.32 -4.39
N THR A 82 6.54 -20.15 -3.57
CA THR A 82 7.22 -21.35 -4.06
C THR A 82 6.17 -22.44 -4.26
N ARG A 83 5.72 -22.54 -5.52
CA ARG A 83 5.19 -23.72 -6.23
C ARG A 83 4.36 -24.71 -5.40
N GLY A 84 3.08 -24.78 -5.74
CA GLY A 84 2.08 -25.79 -5.34
C GLY A 84 2.58 -26.94 -4.47
N HIS A 85 2.25 -26.89 -3.18
CA HIS A 85 1.95 -28.07 -2.41
C HIS A 85 0.85 -27.72 -1.41
N SER A 86 -0.24 -28.47 -1.49
CA SER A 86 -1.32 -28.48 -0.51
C SER A 86 -0.76 -28.65 0.91
N ALA A 87 -1.05 -27.73 1.81
CA ALA A 87 -0.94 -27.95 3.25
C ALA A 87 -1.96 -27.09 3.99
N GLU A 88 -2.98 -27.79 4.46
CA GLU A 88 -3.75 -27.60 5.69
C GLU A 88 -4.34 -26.23 6.01
N PHE A 89 -5.67 -26.22 5.95
CA PHE A 89 -6.55 -25.39 6.75
C PHE A 89 -6.16 -25.51 8.24
N THR A 90 -5.30 -24.61 8.71
CA THR A 90 -5.09 -24.42 10.15
C THR A 90 -6.31 -23.72 10.71
N ALA A 91 -7.22 -24.50 11.28
CA ALA A 91 -8.40 -24.02 11.98
C ALA A 91 -8.01 -23.07 13.11
N LEU A 92 -8.47 -21.81 13.06
CA LEU A 92 -8.47 -20.93 14.23
C LEU A 92 -9.44 -21.50 15.28
N PRO A 93 -9.07 -21.54 16.57
CA PRO A 93 -9.97 -22.00 17.62
C PRO A 93 -11.04 -20.92 17.85
N GLY A 94 -12.32 -21.24 17.59
CA GLY A 94 -13.42 -20.41 18.09
C GLY A 94 -14.63 -20.14 17.19
N GLN A 95 -14.91 -20.92 16.14
CA GLN A 95 -16.23 -20.87 15.50
C GLN A 95 -16.94 -22.21 15.59
N THR A 96 -17.77 -22.36 16.63
CA THR A 96 -18.72 -23.46 16.73
C THR A 96 -19.85 -23.22 15.73
N SER A 97 -19.86 -23.99 14.63
CA SER A 97 -20.99 -24.02 13.71
C SER A 97 -22.20 -24.66 14.40
N LYS A 98 -23.21 -23.86 14.73
CA LYS A 98 -24.55 -24.36 15.08
C LYS A 98 -25.16 -25.03 13.84
N LYS A 99 -25.17 -26.37 13.83
CA LYS A 99 -25.96 -27.19 12.90
C LYS A 99 -27.44 -26.77 12.97
N ARG A 100 -27.98 -26.32 11.85
CA ARG A 100 -29.43 -26.19 11.63
C ARG A 100 -29.94 -27.57 11.18
N SER A 101 -30.68 -28.25 12.05
CA SER A 101 -31.43 -29.47 11.72
C SER A 101 -32.85 -29.09 11.32
N LYS A 102 -33.30 -29.53 10.14
CA LYS A 102 -34.43 -30.47 9.94
C LYS A 102 -34.67 -30.67 8.46
#